data_AF-A0A845CF39-F1
#
_entry.id   AF-A0A845CF39-F1
#
_cell.length_a   1.000
_cell.length_b   1.000
_cell.length_c   1.000
_cell.angle_alpha   90.00
_cell.angle_beta   90.00
_cell.angle_gamma   90.00
#
_symmetry.space_group_name_H-M   'P 1'
#
loop_
_entity.id
_entity.type
_entity.pdbx_description
1 polymer ?
#
loop_
_entity_poly.entity_id
_entity_poly.type
_entity_poly.pdbx_seq_one_letter_code
_entity_poly.pdbx_strand_id
1 'polypeptide(L)'
;MGELEAFEHILASLHEAALDNTHWPTASALIDDALGVHGNSLAFGDLHSGKDIQFYFLETFSHGQRLSEFEREYFEDYYPLDERVHHVRKLPDSRVVSMSELYTEKEL
;
A
#
# COMPACT_ATOMS: atom_id res chain seq x y z
N MET A 1 -9.62 -21.89 -9.15
CA MET A 1 -9.83 -21.42 -7.78
C MET A 1 -11.12 -20.63 -7.78
N GLY A 2 -12.06 -20.92 -6.88
CA GLY A 2 -13.28 -20.11 -6.75
C GLY A 2 -12.96 -18.75 -6.10
N GLU A 3 -13.82 -17.74 -6.27
CA GLU A 3 -13.64 -16.42 -5.63
C GLU A 3 -13.55 -16.52 -4.11
N LEU A 4 -14.36 -17.40 -3.49
CA LEU A 4 -14.34 -17.66 -2.06
C LEU A 4 -13.00 -18.29 -1.61
N GLU A 5 -12.48 -19.23 -2.38
CA GLU A 5 -11.21 -19.91 -2.11
C GLU A 5 -10.03 -18.93 -2.22
N ALA A 6 -10.08 -18.01 -3.20
CA ALA A 6 -9.09 -16.94 -3.33
C ALA A 6 -9.12 -15.99 -2.13
N PHE A 7 -10.32 -15.60 -1.68
CA PHE A 7 -10.48 -14.73 -0.51
C PHE A 7 -9.96 -15.38 0.77
N GLU A 8 -10.31 -16.64 1.03
CA GLU A 8 -9.83 -17.39 2.20
C GLU A 8 -8.31 -17.52 2.21
N HIS A 9 -7.69 -17.76 1.05
CA HIS A 9 -6.24 -17.84 0.91
C HIS A 9 -5.58 -16.48 1.20
N ILE A 10 -6.08 -15.39 0.62
CA ILE A 10 -5.57 -14.04 0.89
C ILE A 10 -5.67 -13.71 2.38
N LEU A 11 -6.81 -14.01 3.00
CA LEU A 11 -7.02 -13.76 4.43
C LEU A 11 -6.04 -14.54 5.31
N ALA A 12 -5.79 -15.81 5.00
CA ALA A 12 -4.81 -16.63 5.70
C ALA A 12 -3.39 -16.05 5.57
N SER A 13 -2.97 -15.69 4.36
CA SER A 13 -1.64 -15.10 4.12
C SER A 13 -1.47 -13.73 4.79
N LEU A 14 -2.52 -12.90 4.82
CA LEU A 14 -2.50 -11.64 5.57
C LEU A 14 -2.33 -11.87 7.08
N HIS A 15 -2.98 -12.90 7.62
CA HIS A 15 -2.83 -13.26 9.03
C HIS A 15 -1.40 -13.71 9.37
N GLU A 16 -0.77 -14.49 8.50
CA GLU A 16 0.64 -14.89 8.65
C GLU A 16 1.58 -13.68 8.55
N ALA A 17 1.37 -12.81 7.56
CA ALA A 17 2.16 -11.59 7.37
C ALA A 17 2.04 -10.59 8.53
N ALA A 18 0.89 -10.55 9.20
CA ALA A 18 0.70 -9.72 10.39
C ALA A 18 1.52 -10.21 11.60
N LEU A 19 1.88 -11.50 11.64
CA LEU A 19 2.71 -12.08 12.70
C LEU A 19 4.20 -12.08 12.36
N ASP A 20 4.54 -12.17 11.06
CA ASP A 20 5.90 -12.17 10.55
C ASP A 20 5.94 -11.52 9.16
N ASN A 21 6.56 -10.34 9.08
CA ASN A 21 6.59 -9.54 7.86
C ASN A 21 7.31 -10.23 6.68
N THR A 22 8.09 -11.28 6.92
CA THR A 22 8.73 -12.06 5.85
C THR A 22 7.71 -12.78 4.95
N HIS A 23 6.46 -12.92 5.40
CA HIS A 23 5.35 -13.49 4.61
C HIS A 23 4.60 -12.45 3.78
N TRP A 24 4.86 -11.15 3.99
CA TRP A 24 4.22 -10.08 3.22
C TRP A 24 4.40 -10.20 1.70
N PRO A 25 5.57 -10.59 1.14
CA PRO A 25 5.73 -10.79 -0.30
C PRO A 25 4.72 -11.78 -0.89
N THR A 26 4.44 -12.87 -0.19
CA THR A 26 3.46 -13.88 -0.62
C THR A 26 2.04 -13.32 -0.58
N ALA A 27 1.66 -12.65 0.52
CA ALA A 27 0.35 -12.03 0.65
C ALA A 27 0.12 -10.94 -0.42
N SER A 28 1.14 -10.12 -0.69
CA SER A 28 1.13 -9.12 -1.75
C SER A 28 0.87 -9.76 -3.12
N ALA A 29 1.59 -10.82 -3.48
CA ALA A 29 1.42 -11.47 -4.78
C ALA A 29 -0.02 -11.99 -4.98
N LEU A 30 -0.60 -12.59 -3.94
CA LEU A 30 -1.98 -13.09 -4.00
C LEU A 30 -3.00 -11.96 -4.20
N ILE A 31 -2.78 -10.80 -3.57
CA ILE A 31 -3.62 -9.62 -3.74
C ILE A 31 -3.48 -9.07 -5.17
N ASP A 32 -2.25 -8.95 -5.66
CA ASP A 32 -1.97 -8.45 -7.01
C ASP A 32 -2.68 -9.30 -8.07
N ASP A 33 -2.52 -10.62 -7.97
CA ASP A 33 -3.11 -11.59 -8.89
C ASP A 33 -4.65 -11.59 -8.82
N ALA A 34 -5.23 -11.46 -7.63
CA ALA A 34 -6.68 -11.45 -7.44
C ALA A 34 -7.35 -10.17 -7.97
N LEU A 35 -6.67 -9.03 -7.83
CA LEU A 35 -7.17 -7.74 -8.30
C LEU A 35 -6.78 -7.44 -9.76
N GLY A 36 -5.86 -8.21 -10.35
CA GLY A 36 -5.30 -7.94 -11.67
C GLY A 36 -4.49 -6.65 -11.71
N VAL A 37 -3.84 -6.29 -10.61
CA VAL A 37 -3.00 -5.08 -10.50
C VAL A 37 -1.52 -5.43 -10.63
N HIS A 38 -0.70 -4.44 -10.96
CA HIS A 38 0.74 -4.63 -11.17
C HIS A 38 1.56 -4.68 -9.88
N GLY A 39 0.99 -4.25 -8.75
CA GLY A 39 1.71 -4.19 -7.50
C GLY A 39 0.97 -3.39 -6.44
N ASN A 40 1.52 -3.45 -5.23
CA ASN A 40 1.03 -2.71 -4.08
C ASN A 40 2.18 -2.25 -3.20
N SER A 41 1.87 -1.33 -2.29
CA SER A 41 2.79 -0.86 -1.29
C SER A 41 2.17 -1.01 0.10
N LEU A 42 2.97 -1.47 1.06
CA LEU A 42 2.66 -1.41 2.48
C LEU A 42 3.47 -0.28 3.09
N ALA A 43 2.80 0.62 3.80
CA ALA A 43 3.45 1.75 4.45
C ALA A 43 2.99 1.89 5.90
N PHE A 44 3.91 2.29 6.77
CA PHE A 44 3.61 2.73 8.12
C PHE A 44 4.34 4.02 8.39
N GLY A 45 3.62 4.96 8.99
CA GLY A 45 4.14 6.28 9.25
C GLY A 45 3.26 7.03 10.23
N ASP A 46 3.79 8.12 10.73
CA ASP A 46 3.02 9.11 11.44
C ASP A 46 2.55 10.17 10.44
N LEU A 47 1.25 10.15 10.15
CA LEU A 47 0.59 11.12 9.31
C LEU A 47 0.09 12.33 10.12
N HIS A 48 0.14 12.29 11.46
CA HIS A 48 -0.53 13.25 12.34
C HIS A 48 0.42 14.21 13.07
N SER A 49 1.73 13.93 13.15
CA SER A 49 2.70 14.82 13.80
C SER A 49 3.02 16.09 13.00
N GLY A 50 2.11 17.07 13.07
CA GLY A 50 2.41 18.45 12.68
C GLY A 50 2.55 18.68 11.18
N LYS A 51 3.68 19.27 10.76
CA LYS A 51 3.90 19.79 9.40
C LYS A 51 4.45 18.75 8.43
N ASP A 52 5.21 17.78 8.93
CA ASP A 52 5.95 16.83 8.10
C ASP A 52 5.37 15.43 8.28
N ILE A 53 5.08 14.76 7.16
CA ILE A 53 4.64 13.37 7.18
C ILE A 53 5.90 12.50 7.31
N GLN A 54 5.87 11.53 8.23
CA GLN A 54 7.02 10.66 8.47
C GLN A 54 6.65 9.21 8.21
N PHE A 55 7.29 8.61 7.20
CA PHE A 55 7.24 7.16 7.02
C PHE A 55 8.32 6.48 7.87
N TYR A 56 7.91 5.48 8.64
CA TYR A 56 8.81 4.56 9.35
C TYR A 56 9.21 3.38 8.47
N PHE A 57 8.29 2.94 7.60
CA PHE A 57 8.60 2.02 6.52
C PHE A 57 7.65 2.23 5.33
N LEU A 58 8.16 1.92 4.14
CA LEU A 58 7.41 1.72 2.91
C LEU A 58 8.09 0.55 2.20
N GLU A 59 7.32 -0.47 1.87
CA GLU A 59 7.78 -1.59 1.05
C GLU A 59 6.84 -1.75 -0.13
N THR A 60 7.39 -1.75 -1.33
CA THR A 60 6.63 -1.83 -2.59
C THR A 60 6.95 -3.14 -3.29
N PHE A 61 5.91 -3.82 -3.74
CA PHE A 61 6.00 -5.12 -4.35
C PHE A 61 5.25 -5.16 -5.68
N SER A 62 5.74 -5.99 -6.59
CA SER A 62 5.06 -6.37 -7.82
C SER A 62 5.09 -7.90 -7.93
N HIS A 63 3.93 -8.55 -7.84
CA HIS A 63 3.82 -10.01 -7.83
C HIS A 63 4.78 -10.67 -6.80
N GLY A 64 4.83 -10.06 -5.60
CA GLY A 64 5.68 -10.51 -4.50
C GLY A 64 7.17 -10.22 -4.63
N GLN A 65 7.62 -9.56 -5.71
CA GLN A 65 9.00 -9.09 -5.81
C GLN A 65 9.12 -7.66 -5.26
N ARG A 66 10.02 -7.46 -4.29
CA ARG A 66 10.29 -6.15 -3.72
C ARG A 66 11.00 -5.24 -4.73
N LEU A 67 10.51 -4.02 -4.86
CA LEU A 67 11.02 -3.00 -5.77
C LEU A 67 11.89 -1.98 -5.01
N SER A 68 12.98 -2.42 -4.39
CA SER A 68 13.81 -1.58 -3.50
C SER A 68 14.47 -0.38 -4.19
N GLU A 69 14.82 -0.51 -5.48
CA GLU A 69 15.35 0.61 -6.26
C GLU A 69 14.28 1.69 -6.48
N PHE A 70 13.05 1.27 -6.76
CA PHE A 70 11.91 2.16 -6.88
C PHE A 70 11.57 2.81 -5.53
N GLU A 71 11.61 2.07 -4.43
CA GLU A 71 11.39 2.65 -3.09
C GLU A 71 12.37 3.79 -2.80
N ARG A 72 13.65 3.61 -3.14
CA ARG A 72 14.68 4.65 -2.99
C ARG A 72 14.39 5.85 -3.88
N GLU A 73 14.16 5.61 -5.18
CA GLU A 73 13.84 6.68 -6.15
C GLU A 73 12.58 7.45 -5.73
N TYR A 74 11.56 6.74 -5.23
CA TYR A 74 10.34 7.33 -4.69
C TYR A 74 10.65 8.34 -3.58
N PHE A 75 11.41 7.96 -2.56
CA PHE A 75 11.70 8.89 -1.47
C PHE A 75 12.64 10.04 -1.85
N GLU A 76 13.58 9.80 -2.78
CA GLU A 76 14.55 10.81 -3.20
C GLU A 76 13.90 11.87 -4.10
N ASP A 77 13.09 11.44 -5.08
CA ASP A 77 12.66 12.31 -6.18
C ASP A 77 11.15 12.59 -6.18
N TYR A 78 10.31 11.60 -5.80
CA TYR A 78 8.86 11.69 -6.01
C TYR A 78 8.06 12.00 -4.74
N TYR A 79 8.51 11.57 -3.56
CA TYR A 79 7.82 11.77 -2.30
C TYR A 79 7.51 13.25 -2.00
N PRO A 80 8.45 14.20 -2.22
CA PRO A 80 8.15 15.61 -2.02
C PRO A 80 7.07 16.19 -2.96
N LEU A 81 6.76 15.48 -4.04
CA LEU A 81 5.78 15.88 -5.07
C LEU A 81 4.47 15.11 -4.92
N ASP A 82 4.41 14.08 -4.07
CA ASP A 82 3.27 13.19 -3.97
C ASP A 82 2.16 13.78 -3.10
N GLU A 83 1.26 14.52 -3.74
CA GLU A 83 0.11 15.15 -3.07
C GLU A 83 -0.82 14.11 -2.40
N ARG A 84 -0.82 12.84 -2.84
CA ARG A 84 -1.69 11.78 -2.28
C ARG A 84 -1.48 11.62 -0.79
N VAL A 85 -0.24 11.74 -0.33
CA VAL A 85 0.11 11.55 1.08
C VAL A 85 -0.63 12.57 1.96
N HIS A 86 -0.82 13.80 1.46
CA HIS A 86 -1.60 14.83 2.14
C HIS A 86 -3.11 14.56 2.16
N HIS A 87 -3.65 13.93 1.11
CA HIS A 87 -5.05 13.52 1.06
C HIS A 87 -5.32 12.34 2.00
N VAL A 88 -4.46 11.31 1.96
CA VAL A 88 -4.58 10.10 2.79
C VAL A 88 -4.60 10.43 4.28
N ARG A 89 -3.76 11.37 4.73
CA ARG A 89 -3.72 11.86 6.11
C ARG A 89 -5.08 12.36 6.64
N LYS A 90 -5.98 12.80 5.77
CA LYS A 90 -7.30 13.35 6.15
C LYS A 90 -8.39 12.28 6.20
N LEU A 91 -8.09 11.06 5.76
CA LEU A 91 -9.05 9.97 5.76
C LEU A 91 -9.23 9.37 7.15
N PRO A 92 -10.42 8.84 7.46
CA PRO A 92 -10.63 8.04 8.66
C PRO A 92 -9.87 6.72 8.59
N ASP A 93 -9.42 6.23 9.74
CA ASP A 93 -8.79 4.92 9.87
C ASP A 93 -9.72 3.77 9.41
N SER A 94 -9.10 2.65 9.06
CA SER A 94 -9.78 1.38 8.72
C SER A 94 -10.74 1.48 7.53
N ARG A 95 -10.41 2.32 6.54
CA ARG A 95 -11.18 2.47 5.30
C ARG A 95 -10.39 2.11 4.06
N VAL A 96 -11.03 1.35 3.18
CA VAL A 96 -10.61 1.18 1.79
C VAL A 96 -11.17 2.35 1.01
N VAL A 97 -10.32 3.07 0.29
CA VAL A 97 -10.67 4.26 -0.48
C VAL A 97 -10.13 4.09 -1.89
N SER A 98 -10.95 4.38 -2.91
CA SER A 98 -10.49 4.36 -4.29
C SER A 98 -9.59 5.57 -4.58
N MET A 99 -8.59 5.42 -5.44
CA MET A 99 -7.69 6.51 -5.80
C MET A 99 -8.46 7.75 -6.31
N SER A 100 -9.54 7.55 -7.08
CA SER A 100 -10.40 8.62 -7.58
C SER A 100 -11.12 9.41 -6.48
N GLU A 101 -11.28 8.83 -5.29
CA GLU A 101 -11.94 9.47 -4.15
C GLU A 101 -10.97 10.31 -3.31
N LEU A 102 -9.65 10.19 -3.54
CA LEU A 102 -8.63 10.99 -2.84
C LEU A 102 -8.62 12.44 -3.32
N TYR A 103 -8.97 12.65 -4.59
CA TYR A 103 -8.92 13.94 -5.26
C TYR A 103 -10.32 14.52 -5.42
N THR A 104 -10.42 15.84 -5.33
CA THR A 104 -11.66 16.55 -5.67
C THR A 104 -11.83 16.63 -7.19
N GLU A 105 -13.06 16.87 -7.66
CA GLU A 105 -13.35 17.07 -9.09
C GLU A 105 -12.55 18.22 -9.75
N LYS A 106 -11.95 19.11 -8.96
CA LYS A 106 -11.10 20.21 -9.46
C LYS A 106 -9.63 19.83 -9.61
N GLU A 107 -9.22 18.74 -8.97
CA GLU A 107 -7.85 18.22 -8.95
C GLU A 107 -7.66 17.06 -9.97
N LEU A 108 -8.75 16.59 -10.59
CA LEU A 108 -8.80 15.61 -11.68
C LEU A 108 -8.79 16.29 -13.06
#